data_AF-A0A2E1KS63-F1
#
_entry.id   AF-A0A2E1KS63-F1
#
_cell.length_a   1.000
_cell.length_b   1.000
_cell.length_c   1.000
_cell.angle_alpha   90.00
_cell.angle_beta   90.00
_cell.angle_gamma   90.00
#
_symmetry.space_group_name_H-M   'P 1'
#
loop_
_entity.id
_entity.type
_entity.pdbx_description
1 polymer ?
#
loop_
_entity_poly.entity_id
_entity_poly.type
_entity_poly.pdbx_seq_one_letter_code
_entity_poly.pdbx_strand_id
1 'polypeptide(L)'
;MNRWETKKLVNRNDVIAIKADKSQPAPDVDALLLELGNQGKTLPFLAIYPADGGPPQTMHGLITLEQVLAALETAGPSTADDPAAQQQTALK
;
A
#
# COMPACT_ATOMS: atom_id res chain seq x y z
N MET A 1 -11.47 -2.95 0.63
CA MET A 1 -11.61 -2.76 -0.83
C MET A 1 -12.20 -4.04 -1.39
N ASN A 2 -13.46 -4.00 -1.84
CA ASN A 2 -14.25 -5.23 -2.01
C ASN A 2 -14.45 -5.58 -3.50
N ARG A 3 -13.36 -5.57 -4.27
CA ARG A 3 -13.33 -5.95 -5.70
C ARG A 3 -12.42 -7.16 -5.88
N TRP A 4 -12.83 -8.10 -6.73
CA TRP A 4 -12.12 -9.38 -6.89
C TRP A 4 -10.80 -9.18 -7.64
N GLU A 5 -10.74 -8.22 -8.55
CA GLU A 5 -9.56 -7.84 -9.34
C GLU A 5 -8.44 -7.36 -8.40
N THR A 6 -8.77 -6.44 -7.50
CA THR A 6 -7.86 -5.95 -6.47
C THR A 6 -7.41 -7.09 -5.55
N LYS A 7 -8.36 -7.91 -5.08
CA LYS A 7 -8.05 -9.04 -4.18
C LYS A 7 -7.09 -10.03 -4.83
N LYS A 8 -7.22 -10.27 -6.14
CA LYS A 8 -6.31 -11.13 -6.91
C LYS A 8 -4.88 -10.58 -6.90
N LEU A 9 -4.71 -9.28 -7.16
CA LEU A 9 -3.37 -8.65 -7.13
C LEU A 9 -2.78 -8.64 -5.72
N VAL A 10 -3.57 -8.27 -4.72
CA VAL A 10 -3.13 -8.26 -3.31
C VAL A 10 -2.61 -9.64 -2.91
N ASN A 11 -3.36 -10.70 -3.21
CA ASN A 11 -2.94 -12.05 -2.88
C ASN A 11 -1.73 -12.52 -3.70
N ARG A 12 -1.67 -12.18 -5.00
CA ARG A 12 -0.57 -12.61 -5.88
C ARG A 12 0.76 -11.97 -5.48
N ASN A 13 0.72 -10.71 -5.06
CA ASN A 13 1.89 -9.90 -4.73
C ASN A 13 2.20 -9.93 -3.23
N ASP A 14 1.49 -10.75 -2.44
CA ASP A 14 1.58 -10.84 -0.98
C ASP A 14 1.47 -9.49 -0.26
N VAL A 15 0.56 -8.63 -0.76
CA VAL A 15 0.43 -7.25 -0.28
C VAL A 15 -0.21 -7.21 1.10
N ILE A 16 0.47 -6.53 2.03
CA ILE A 16 -0.05 -6.26 3.37
C ILE A 16 -1.01 -5.06 3.31
N ALA A 17 -2.31 -5.33 3.39
CA ALA A 17 -3.33 -4.28 3.36
C ALA A 17 -3.65 -3.76 4.78
N ILE A 18 -3.44 -2.46 5.00
CA ILE A 18 -3.79 -1.77 6.25
C ILE A 18 -4.96 -0.81 5.99
N LYS A 19 -5.94 -0.79 6.90
CA LYS A 19 -7.06 0.15 6.86
C LYS A 19 -7.01 1.06 8.09
N ALA A 20 -6.85 2.36 7.86
CA ALA A 20 -7.02 3.39 8.90
C ALA A 20 -8.44 3.95 8.86
N ASP A 21 -9.10 3.99 10.01
CA ASP A 21 -10.44 4.58 10.19
C ASP A 21 -10.31 5.89 10.96
N LYS A 22 -10.85 6.97 10.37
CA LYS A 22 -10.84 8.33 10.96
C LYS A 22 -12.27 8.87 11.13
N SER A 23 -13.22 7.97 11.39
CA SER A 23 -14.58 8.36 11.83
C SER A 23 -14.57 9.05 13.19
N GLN A 24 -13.52 8.85 13.98
CA GLN A 24 -13.23 9.56 15.23
C GLN A 24 -11.91 10.35 15.12
N PRO A 25 -11.67 11.34 15.99
CA PRO A 25 -10.39 12.05 16.03
C PRO A 25 -9.21 11.08 16.17
N ALA A 26 -8.25 11.15 15.24
CA ALA A 26 -7.05 10.30 15.20
C ALA A 26 -5.82 11.15 14.84
N PRO A 27 -5.13 11.74 15.83
CA PRO A 27 -3.99 12.63 15.60
C PRO A 27 -2.84 11.99 14.82
N ASP A 28 -2.59 10.70 15.03
CA ASP A 28 -1.50 9.99 14.34
C ASP A 28 -1.79 9.80 12.85
N VAL A 29 -3.06 9.54 12.50
CA VAL A 29 -3.51 9.46 11.10
C VAL A 29 -3.39 10.84 10.45
N ASP A 30 -3.70 11.91 11.18
CA ASP A 30 -3.54 13.27 10.71
C ASP A 30 -2.09 13.64 10.40
N ALA A 31 -1.17 13.26 11.29
CA ALA A 31 0.26 13.47 11.08
C ALA A 31 0.73 12.73 9.83
N LEU A 32 0.38 11.45 9.70
CA LEU A 32 0.73 10.63 8.55
C LEU A 32 0.17 11.19 7.22
N LEU A 33 -1.06 11.69 7.22
CA LEU A 33 -1.64 12.32 6.02
C LEU A 33 -0.87 13.57 5.60
N LEU A 34 -0.42 14.39 6.56
CA LEU A 34 0.39 15.57 6.28
C LEU A 34 1.77 15.20 5.72
N GLU A 35 2.42 14.19 6.31
CA GLU A 35 3.71 13.64 5.84
C GLU A 35 3.62 13.12 4.41
N LEU A 36 2.50 12.46 4.07
CA LEU A 36 2.22 11.95 2.72
C LEU A 36 1.70 13.04 1.75
N GLY A 37 1.79 14.32 2.12
CA GLY A 37 1.45 15.45 1.27
C GLY A 37 -0.04 15.81 1.20
N ASN A 38 -0.91 15.13 1.95
CA ASN A 38 -2.34 15.45 2.02
C ASN A 38 -2.64 16.56 3.04
N GLN A 39 -2.33 17.80 2.66
CA GLN A 39 -2.52 19.00 3.49
C GLN A 39 -3.97 19.21 3.95
N GLY A 40 -4.93 18.82 3.10
CA GLY A 40 -6.36 18.91 3.42
C GLY A 40 -6.85 17.79 4.34
N LYS A 41 -6.02 16.78 4.65
CA LYS A 41 -6.37 15.58 5.42
C LYS A 41 -7.64 14.91 4.90
N THR A 42 -7.86 14.99 3.59
CA THR A 42 -9.08 14.57 2.92
C THR A 42 -9.11 13.06 2.74
N LEU A 43 -10.31 12.50 2.82
CA LEU A 43 -10.57 11.09 2.58
C LEU A 43 -11.51 10.96 1.37
N PRO A 44 -11.44 9.86 0.60
CA PRO A 44 -10.52 8.74 0.75
C PRO A 44 -9.08 9.07 0.32
N PHE A 45 -8.10 8.42 0.96
CA PHE A 45 -6.68 8.53 0.68
C PHE A 45 -6.06 7.13 0.67
N LEU A 46 -5.18 6.86 -0.29
CA LEU A 46 -4.49 5.59 -0.44
C LEU A 46 -2.99 5.84 -0.64
N ALA A 47 -2.16 5.08 0.05
CA ALA A 47 -0.71 5.07 -0.13
C ALA A 47 -0.24 3.63 -0.34
N ILE A 48 0.62 3.42 -1.32
CA ILE A 48 1.24 2.12 -1.61
C ILE A 48 2.74 2.28 -1.36
N TYR A 49 3.26 1.50 -0.42
CA TYR A 49 4.68 1.47 -0.08
C TYR A 49 5.34 0.33 -0.85
N PRO A 50 6.31 0.59 -1.73
CA PRO A 50 7.02 -0.46 -2.45
C PRO A 50 8.01 -1.19 -1.52
N ALA A 51 8.30 -2.45 -1.83
CA ALA A 51 9.17 -3.30 -1.01
C ALA A 51 10.65 -2.88 -1.06
N ASP A 52 11.05 -2.13 -2.08
CA ASP A 52 12.41 -1.62 -2.28
C ASP A 52 12.76 -0.43 -1.38
N GLY A 53 11.82 0.03 -0.54
CA GLY A 53 12.01 1.19 0.34
C GLY A 53 11.93 2.53 -0.40
N GLY A 54 11.49 2.53 -1.67
CA GLY A 54 11.22 3.74 -2.43
C GLY A 54 10.08 4.59 -1.85
N PRO A 55 9.89 5.81 -2.38
CA PRO A 55 8.82 6.69 -1.92
C PRO A 55 7.43 6.07 -2.16
N PRO A 56 6.46 6.28 -1.25
CA PRO A 56 5.12 5.75 -1.44
C PRO A 56 4.40 6.41 -2.61
N GLN A 57 3.65 5.61 -3.37
CA GLN A 57 2.72 6.12 -4.37
C GLN A 57 1.40 6.50 -3.70
N THR A 58 1.08 7.79 -3.70
CA THR A 58 -0.12 8.34 -3.05
C THR A 58 -1.24 8.63 -4.03
N MET A 59 -2.49 8.39 -3.63
CA MET A 59 -3.71 8.71 -4.38
C MET A 59 -4.73 9.37 -3.46
N HIS A 60 -5.40 10.41 -3.94
CA HIS A 60 -6.39 11.17 -3.18
C HIS A 60 -7.57 11.57 -4.06
N GLY A 61 -8.73 11.84 -3.43
CA GLY A 61 -9.93 12.28 -4.15
C GLY A 61 -10.69 11.10 -4.78
N LEU A 62 -11.06 11.22 -6.05
CA LEU A 62 -11.76 10.14 -6.76
C LEU A 62 -10.74 9.08 -7.18
N ILE A 63 -10.76 7.94 -6.47
CA ILE A 63 -9.87 6.80 -6.72
C ILE A 63 -10.62 5.76 -7.56
N THR A 64 -10.12 5.46 -8.75
CA THR A 64 -10.71 4.45 -9.65
C THR A 64 -10.07 3.07 -9.48
N LEU A 65 -10.74 2.04 -9.99
CA LEU A 65 -10.20 0.68 -9.96
C LEU A 65 -8.89 0.59 -10.77
N GLU A 66 -8.85 1.17 -11.97
CA GLU A 66 -7.72 1.12 -12.89
C GLU A 66 -6.47 1.75 -12.26
N GLN A 67 -6.64 2.90 -11.58
CA GLN A 67 -5.54 3.56 -10.88
C GLN A 67 -4.92 2.66 -9.81
N VAL A 68 -5.76 1.97 -9.04
CA VAL A 68 -5.29 1.07 -7.98
C VAL A 68 -4.59 -0.16 -8.56
N LEU A 69 -5.14 -0.76 -9.61
CA LEU A 69 -4.52 -1.93 -10.25
C LEU A 69 -3.14 -1.55 -10.84
N ALA A 70 -3.07 -0.43 -11.56
CA ALA A 70 -1.81 0.05 -12.15
C ALA A 70 -0.76 0.37 -11.07
N ALA A 71 -1.17 0.99 -9.95
CA ALA A 71 -0.26 1.31 -8.86
C ALA A 71 0.24 0.05 -8.13
N LEU A 72 -0.62 -0.95 -7.92
CA LEU A 72 -0.21 -2.25 -7.36
C LEU A 72 0.73 -3.03 -8.30
N GLU A 73 0.51 -2.96 -9.61
CA GLU A 73 1.41 -3.57 -10.59
C GLU A 73 2.77 -2.87 -10.63
N THR A 74 2.79 -1.54 -10.53
CA THR A 74 4.02 -0.73 -10.49
C THR A 74 4.82 -0.99 -9.22
N ALA A 75 4.16 -1.10 -8.07
CA ALA A 75 4.82 -1.37 -6.79
C ALA A 75 5.36 -2.80 -6.68
N GLY A 76 4.81 -3.74 -7.45
CA GLY A 76 5.27 -5.13 -7.47
C GLY A 76 4.92 -5.92 -6.19
N PRO A 77 5.62 -7.05 -5.94
CA PRO A 77 5.47 -7.85 -4.74
C PRO A 77 5.92 -7.14 -3.47
N SER A 78 5.31 -7.45 -2.32
CA SER A 78 5.69 -6.86 -1.02
C SER A 78 6.93 -7.48 -0.38
N THR A 79 7.43 -8.59 -0.90
CA THR A 79 8.77 -9.09 -0.60
C THR A 79 9.71 -8.67 -1.72
N ALA A 80 10.77 -7.93 -1.38
CA ALA A 80 11.94 -7.90 -2.26
C ALA A 80 12.38 -9.35 -2.44
N ASP A 81 12.48 -9.82 -3.68
CA ASP A 81 13.08 -11.13 -3.98
C ASP A 81 14.56 -11.01 -3.57
N ASP A 82 14.84 -11.24 -2.28
CA ASP A 82 16.18 -11.27 -1.74
C ASP A 82 16.67 -12.72 -1.86
N PRO A 83 17.51 -13.06 -2.86
CA PRO A 83 18.06 -14.41 -3.01
C PRO A 83 18.85 -14.87 -1.77
N ALA A 84 19.22 -13.96 -0.85
CA ALA A 84 19.87 -14.31 0.41
C ALA A 84 18.90 -14.92 1.45
N ALA A 85 17.61 -14.55 1.44
CA ALA A 85 16.61 -15.06 2.38
C ALA A 85 16.22 -16.52 2.09
N GLN A 86 16.35 -16.97 0.84
CA GLN A 86 16.04 -18.33 0.43
C GLN A 86 17.13 -19.36 0.81
N GLN A 87 18.38 -18.93 1.03
CA GLN A 87 19.48 -19.84 1.39
C GLN A 87 19.51 -20.22 2.88
N GLN A 88 18.89 -19.43 3.76
CA GLN A 88 18.87 -19.72 5.20
C GLN A 88 17.79 -20.73 5.60
N THR A 89 16.74 -20.91 4.79
CA THR A 89 15.64 -21.84 5.08
C THR A 89 15.91 -23.27 4.59
N ALA A 90 16.94 -23.48 3.76
CA ALA A 90 17.32 -24.79 3.23
C ALA A 90 18.34 -25.56 4.11
N LEU A 91 18.77 -24.96 5.23
CA LEU A 91 19.69 -25.55 6.20
C LEU A 91 19.02 -25.63 7.58
N LYS A 92 17.95 -26.43 7.69
CA LYS A 92 17.44 -26.93 8.98
C LYS A 92 16.94 -28.36 8.82
#